data_AF-A0A8T0TZ17-F1
#
_entry.id   AF-A0A8T0TZ17-F1
#
_cell.length_a   1.000
_cell.length_b   1.000
_cell.length_c   1.000
_cell.angle_alpha   90.00
_cell.angle_beta   90.00
_cell.angle_gamma   90.00
#
_symmetry.space_group_name_H-M   'P 1'
#
loop_
_entity.id
_entity.type
_entity.pdbx_description
1 polymer ?
#
loop_
_entity_poly.entity_id
_entity_poly.type
_entity_poly.pdbx_seq_one_letter_code
_entity_poly.pdbx_strand_id
1 'polypeptide(L)'
;MARPAVVGQQQQVSVVLVAVALLVLMAAPSVINAGVTCGQVLSYLTPCISYAMGRGSEPPAACCSGVSNLNAAANNTADRQATCKAASA
;
A
#
# COMPACT_ATOMS: atom_id res chain seq x y z
N MET A 1 -21.63 -41.70 -25.10
CA MET A 1 -20.68 -42.77 -24.72
C MET A 1 -19.25 -42.21 -24.81
N ALA A 2 -18.83 -41.57 -23.73
CA ALA A 2 -17.43 -41.31 -23.35
C ALA A 2 -17.49 -40.72 -21.93
N ARG A 3 -17.44 -41.59 -20.93
CA ARG A 3 -16.93 -41.28 -19.59
C ARG A 3 -15.66 -42.11 -19.46
N PRO A 4 -14.60 -41.58 -18.85
CA PRO A 4 -14.25 -42.08 -17.51
C PRO A 4 -14.02 -40.92 -16.52
N ALA A 5 -14.48 -41.01 -15.26
CA ALA A 5 -13.72 -41.54 -14.12
C ALA A 5 -12.40 -40.74 -13.93
N VAL A 6 -12.26 -39.82 -12.97
CA VAL A 6 -11.98 -40.08 -11.55
C VAL A 6 -12.48 -38.87 -10.71
N VAL A 7 -13.75 -38.93 -10.30
CA VAL A 7 -14.34 -38.10 -9.23
C VAL A 7 -13.94 -38.77 -7.91
N GLY A 8 -12.84 -38.34 -7.30
CA GLY A 8 -12.39 -38.92 -6.02
C GLY A 8 -11.07 -38.34 -5.48
N GLN A 9 -10.15 -37.93 -6.35
CA GLN A 9 -8.83 -37.37 -5.95
C GLN A 9 -8.73 -35.84 -6.15
N GLN A 10 -9.73 -35.20 -6.75
CA GLN A 10 -9.73 -33.79 -7.17
C GLN A 10 -10.21 -32.78 -6.11
N GLN A 11 -10.82 -33.22 -5.00
CA GLN A 11 -11.38 -32.30 -3.98
C GLN A 11 -10.27 -31.64 -3.12
N GLN A 12 -9.15 -32.32 -2.91
CA GLN A 12 -8.05 -31.83 -2.05
C GLN A 12 -7.18 -30.78 -2.76
N VAL A 13 -7.01 -30.90 -4.07
CA VAL A 13 -6.13 -30.03 -4.87
C VAL A 13 -6.68 -28.60 -4.91
N SER A 14 -8.01 -28.46 -5.02
CA SER A 14 -8.70 -27.16 -5.02
C SER A 14 -8.54 -26.40 -3.70
N VAL A 15 -8.63 -27.09 -2.55
CA VAL A 15 -8.47 -26.45 -1.24
C VAL A 15 -7.01 -26.02 -1.03
N VAL A 16 -6.04 -26.84 -1.43
CA VAL A 16 -4.62 -26.50 -1.33
C VAL A 16 -4.27 -25.36 -2.29
N LEU A 17 -4.77 -25.35 -3.53
CA LEU A 17 -4.54 -24.24 -4.47
C LEU A 17 -5.15 -22.94 -3.98
N VAL A 18 -6.37 -22.98 -3.44
CA VAL A 18 -7.02 -21.81 -2.84
C VAL A 18 -6.29 -21.37 -1.58
N ALA A 19 -5.88 -22.28 -0.70
CA ALA A 19 -5.12 -21.94 0.50
C ALA A 19 -3.74 -21.36 0.17
N VAL A 20 -3.02 -21.92 -0.81
CA VAL A 20 -1.75 -21.38 -1.29
C VAL A 20 -1.95 -20.02 -1.97
N ALA A 21 -3.00 -19.86 -2.78
CA ALA A 21 -3.33 -18.56 -3.37
C ALA A 21 -3.68 -17.51 -2.30
N LEU A 22 -4.43 -17.89 -1.26
CA LEU A 22 -4.73 -17.03 -0.12
C LEU A 22 -3.47 -16.69 0.68
N LEU A 23 -2.60 -17.65 0.96
CA LEU A 23 -1.32 -17.42 1.64
C LEU A 23 -0.39 -16.52 0.82
N VAL A 24 -0.35 -16.70 -0.51
CA VAL A 24 0.40 -15.83 -1.42
C VAL A 24 -0.21 -14.43 -1.49
N LEU A 25 -1.54 -14.27 -1.41
CA LEU A 25 -2.19 -12.95 -1.31
C LEU A 25 -1.90 -12.24 0.01
N MET A 26 -1.81 -12.99 1.12
CA MET A 26 -1.49 -12.44 2.46
C MET A 26 0.01 -12.16 2.62
N ALA A 27 0.87 -12.89 1.88
CA ALA A 27 2.32 -12.73 1.88
C ALA A 27 2.82 -11.79 0.77
N ALA A 28 1.97 -11.42 -0.19
CA ALA A 28 2.30 -10.41 -1.17
C ALA A 28 2.37 -9.07 -0.42
N PRO A 29 3.54 -8.40 -0.31
CA PRO A 29 3.52 -6.98 -0.06
C PRO A 29 2.66 -6.41 -1.19
N SER A 30 1.57 -5.76 -0.81
CA SER A 30 0.68 -5.04 -1.72
C SER A 30 1.55 -4.40 -2.78
N VAL A 31 1.41 -4.93 -4.00
CA VAL A 31 2.11 -4.57 -5.23
C VAL A 31 3.01 -3.36 -5.05
N ILE A 32 4.32 -3.59 -5.08
CA ILE A 32 5.33 -2.55 -5.22
C ILE A 32 5.01 -1.82 -6.52
N ASN A 33 4.12 -0.83 -6.43
CA ASN A 33 4.17 0.31 -7.31
C ASN A 33 5.56 0.89 -7.07
N ALA A 34 6.33 1.05 -8.14
CA ALA A 34 7.53 1.88 -8.14
C ALA A 34 7.13 3.36 -7.98
N GLY A 35 6.39 3.66 -6.91
CA GLY A 35 5.82 4.93 -6.55
C GLY A 35 6.11 5.25 -5.10
N VAL A 36 5.84 6.49 -4.72
CA VAL A 36 6.20 7.07 -3.42
C VAL A 36 5.94 6.09 -2.26
N THR A 37 7.00 5.74 -1.52
CA THR A 37 6.93 4.76 -0.41
C THR A 37 6.45 5.41 0.89
N CYS A 38 5.89 4.63 1.82
CA CYS A 38 5.47 5.14 3.14
C CYS A 38 6.63 5.84 3.89
N GLY A 39 7.84 5.26 3.86
CA GLY A 39 9.02 5.89 4.46
C GLY A 39 9.37 7.25 3.84
N GLN A 40 9.16 7.39 2.53
CA GLN A 40 9.38 8.65 1.82
C GLN A 40 8.29 9.68 2.16
N VAL A 41 7.01 9.28 2.23
CA VAL A 41 5.91 10.13 2.72
C VAL A 41 6.18 10.63 4.14
N LEU A 42 6.56 9.73 5.05
CA LEU A 42 6.87 10.07 6.44
C LEU A 42 8.06 11.02 6.53
N SER A 43 9.08 10.85 5.70
CA SER A 43 10.24 11.75 5.68
C SER A 43 9.84 13.18 5.29
N TYR A 44 8.94 13.34 4.31
CA TYR A 44 8.42 14.66 3.94
C TYR A 44 7.52 15.28 5.02
N LEU A 45 6.76 14.47 5.75
CA LEU A 45 5.77 14.93 6.74
C LEU A 45 6.29 15.01 8.19
N THR A 46 7.49 14.49 8.47
CA THR A 46 8.15 14.59 9.79
C THR A 46 8.09 16.00 10.41
N PRO A 47 8.39 17.09 9.68
CA PRO A 47 8.30 18.45 10.25
C PRO A 47 6.85 18.90 10.57
N CYS A 48 5.83 18.20 10.09
CA CYS A 48 4.42 18.51 10.35
C CYS A 48 3.87 17.89 11.64
N ILE A 49 4.59 16.94 12.25
CA ILE A 49 4.04 16.10 13.33
C ILE A 49 3.53 16.94 14.51
N SER A 50 4.31 17.92 14.99
CA SER A 50 3.90 18.79 16.09
C SER A 50 2.60 19.54 15.77
N TYR A 51 2.51 20.13 14.59
CA TYR A 51 1.31 20.85 14.15
C TYR A 51 0.10 19.90 14.01
N ALA A 52 0.30 18.72 13.41
CA ALA A 52 -0.76 17.71 13.25
C ALA A 52 -1.29 17.19 14.60
N MET A 53 -0.46 17.16 15.64
CA MET A 53 -0.87 16.82 17.01
C MET A 53 -1.49 18.01 17.78
N GLY A 54 -1.74 19.14 17.12
CA GLY A 54 -2.26 20.35 17.77
C GLY A 54 -1.24 21.06 18.66
N ARG A 55 0.05 20.73 18.54
CA ARG A 55 1.15 21.40 19.25
C ARG A 55 1.70 22.52 18.38
N GLY A 56 1.08 23.70 18.51
CA GLY A 56 1.43 24.91 17.77
C GLY A 56 0.23 25.48 17.02
N SER A 57 0.20 26.80 16.82
CA SER A 57 -0.88 27.50 16.13
C SER A 57 -0.72 27.52 14.61
N GLU A 58 0.50 27.33 14.11
CA GLU A 58 0.88 27.50 12.70
C GLU A 58 1.84 26.35 12.29
N PRO A 59 1.74 25.81 11.07
CA PRO A 59 2.70 24.81 10.60
C PRO A 59 4.10 25.43 10.43
N PRO A 60 5.17 24.72 10.82
CA PRO A 60 6.54 25.15 10.54
C PRO A 60 6.78 25.32 9.04
N ALA A 61 7.61 26.28 8.63
CA ALA A 61 7.95 26.48 7.22
C ALA A 61 8.47 25.17 6.55
N ALA A 62 9.24 24.37 7.30
CA ALA A 62 9.71 23.06 6.87
C ALA A 62 8.58 22.06 6.57
N CYS A 63 7.44 22.15 7.28
CA CYS A 63 6.25 21.35 6.97
C CYS A 63 5.69 21.71 5.60
N CYS A 64 5.50 23.00 5.32
CA CYS A 64 5.00 23.45 4.03
C CYS A 64 5.95 23.08 2.88
N SER A 65 7.27 23.22 3.07
CA SER A 65 8.27 22.77 2.09
C SER A 65 8.23 21.26 1.88
N GLY A 66 8.10 20.48 2.95
CA GLY A 66 7.97 19.02 2.89
C GLY A 66 6.74 18.58 2.10
N VAL A 67 5.57 19.17 2.37
CA VAL A 67 4.31 18.89 1.63
C VAL A 67 4.44 19.26 0.16
N SER A 68 5.07 20.40 -0.15
CA SER A 68 5.30 20.81 -1.55
C SER A 68 6.20 19.82 -2.29
N ASN A 69 7.28 19.35 -1.64
CA ASN A 69 8.18 18.34 -2.20
C ASN A 69 7.49 16.98 -2.40
N LEU A 70 6.64 16.57 -1.45
CA LEU A 70 5.82 15.37 -1.59
C LEU A 70 4.86 15.50 -2.79
N ASN A 71 4.25 16.65 -3.00
CA ASN A 71 3.38 16.89 -4.16
C ASN A 71 4.15 16.89 -5.50
N ALA A 72 5.40 17.36 -5.51
CA ALA A 72 6.27 17.28 -6.68
C ALA A 72 6.72 15.84 -6.98
N ALA A 73 6.98 15.05 -5.93
CA ALA A 73 7.27 13.63 -6.06
C ALA A 73 6.05 12.82 -6.53
N ALA A 74 4.85 13.14 -6.03
CA ALA A 74 3.59 12.52 -6.41
C ALA A 74 2.89 13.26 -7.57
N ASN A 75 3.60 13.42 -8.70
CA ASN A 75 3.10 14.25 -9.81
C ASN A 75 2.05 13.57 -10.71
N ASN A 76 1.82 12.26 -10.57
CA ASN A 76 0.83 11.51 -11.33
C ASN A 76 -0.21 10.82 -10.44
N THR A 77 -1.30 10.35 -11.07
CA THR A 77 -2.43 9.74 -10.36
C THR A 77 -2.05 8.50 -9.57
N ALA A 78 -1.15 7.67 -10.09
CA ALA A 78 -0.73 6.44 -9.41
C ALA A 78 0.05 6.75 -8.12
N ASP A 79 0.97 7.71 -8.16
CA ASP A 79 1.72 8.15 -6.97
C ASP A 79 0.84 8.86 -5.93
N ARG A 80 -0.15 9.63 -6.38
CA ARG A 80 -1.15 10.23 -5.46
C ARG A 80 -1.97 9.17 -4.77
N GLN A 81 -2.45 8.16 -5.50
CA GLN A 81 -3.18 7.02 -4.92
C GLN A 81 -2.31 6.23 -3.95
N ALA A 82 -1.03 6.02 -4.28
CA ALA A 82 -0.08 5.36 -3.39
C ALA A 82 0.12 6.17 -2.10
N THR A 83 0.29 7.49 -2.21
CA THR A 83 0.40 8.40 -1.06
C THR A 83 -0.86 8.34 -0.16
N CYS A 84 -2.06 8.38 -0.75
CA CYS A 84 -3.31 8.28 0.01
C CYS A 84 -3.44 6.93 0.73
N LYS A 85 -3.10 5.82 0.05
CA LYS A 85 -3.13 4.49 0.66
C LYS A 85 -2.12 4.36 1.80
N ALA A 86 -0.93 4.95 1.64
CA ALA A 86 0.09 4.97 2.69
C ALA A 86 -0.34 5.75 3.94
N ALA A 87 -1.17 6.80 3.79
CA ALA A 87 -1.71 7.56 4.91
C ALA A 87 -2.88 6.89 5.64
N SER A 88 -3.49 5.86 5.04
CA SER A 88 -4.63 5.11 5.62
C SER A 88 -4.25 3.83 6.38
N ALA A 89 -2.96 3.48 6.38
CA ALA A 89 -2.39 2.38 7.16
C ALA A 89 -1.89 2.91 8.52
#